data_AF-A0A7X9FQ61-F1
#
_entry.id   AF-A0A7X9FQ61-F1
#
_cell.length_a   1.000
_cell.length_b   1.000
_cell.length_c   1.000
_cell.angle_alpha   90.00
_cell.angle_beta   90.00
_cell.angle_gamma   90.00
#
_symmetry.space_group_name_H-M   'P 1'
#
loop_
_entity.id
_entity.type
_entity.pdbx_description
1 polymer ?
#
loop_
_entity_poly.entity_id
_entity_poly.type
_entity_poly.pdbx_seq_one_letter_code
_entity_poly.pdbx_strand_id
1 'polypeptide(L)'
;MSDAKVLLWDSEIGAVSWVEDRQVAVFQYDPSFIRSGIQLSPLMMPLRDLPYEFPALSKETFKGLPGLLADSLPDKFGNAVIDTWLATQGRTAASFNSVERLCYIGSRGMGGLEFKPALRISHSKSDEIQVSKLVELSNKILDQRAGLAGVFSGTDDRDAIEDILRVGTSAGGARAKAILAWNPKTNEFRSGQVKIPSGFEYWIMKFDGVSNNRDKELS
;
A
#
# COMPACT_ATOMS: atom_id res chain seq x y z
N MET A 1 15.71 -8.05 -6.50
CA MET A 1 14.63 -8.58 -7.36
C MET A 1 14.29 -7.51 -8.38
N SER A 2 14.22 -7.85 -9.66
CA SER A 2 13.98 -6.90 -10.76
C SER A 2 12.60 -7.02 -11.37
N ASP A 3 11.90 -8.13 -11.16
CA ASP A 3 10.68 -8.46 -11.90
C ASP A 3 9.53 -8.77 -10.94
N ALA A 4 8.32 -8.34 -11.32
CA ALA A 4 7.09 -8.63 -10.61
C ALA A 4 5.94 -8.87 -11.57
N LYS A 5 5.10 -9.86 -11.27
CA LYS A 5 3.76 -9.99 -11.84
C LYS A 5 2.84 -8.97 -11.18
N VAL A 6 1.96 -8.38 -11.98
CA VAL A 6 0.91 -7.47 -11.53
C VAL A 6 -0.43 -8.18 -11.69
N LEU A 7 -1.23 -8.18 -10.65
CA LEU A 7 -2.54 -8.81 -10.62
C LEU A 7 -3.61 -7.78 -10.27
N LEU A 8 -4.83 -8.03 -10.74
CA LEU A 8 -6.04 -7.33 -10.36
C LEU A 8 -7.08 -8.38 -9.97
N TRP A 9 -7.50 -8.39 -8.71
CA TRP A 9 -8.46 -9.39 -8.18
C TRP A 9 -8.05 -10.84 -8.52
N ASP A 10 -6.85 -11.23 -8.11
CA ASP A 10 -6.23 -12.54 -8.41
C ASP A 10 -6.00 -12.88 -9.90
N SER A 11 -6.38 -12.00 -10.84
CA SER A 11 -6.14 -12.19 -12.28
C SER A 11 -4.84 -11.50 -12.69
N GLU A 12 -3.94 -12.22 -13.37
CA GLU A 12 -2.69 -11.65 -13.89
C GLU A 12 -3.01 -10.67 -15.03
N ILE A 13 -2.60 -9.41 -14.86
CA ILE A 13 -2.85 -8.35 -15.84
C ILE A 13 -1.61 -7.99 -16.66
N GLY A 14 -0.44 -8.41 -16.19
CA GLY A 14 0.84 -8.10 -16.82
C GLY A 14 2.02 -8.30 -15.89
N ALA A 15 3.18 -7.82 -16.33
CA ALA A 15 4.42 -7.87 -15.57
C ALA A 15 5.16 -6.54 -15.65
N VAL A 16 5.96 -6.25 -14.63
CA VAL A 16 6.83 -5.08 -14.55
C VAL A 16 8.27 -5.52 -14.25
N SER A 17 9.21 -4.94 -14.97
CA SER A 17 10.64 -5.19 -14.85
C SER A 17 11.39 -3.89 -14.60
N TRP A 18 12.31 -3.88 -13.64
CA TRP A 18 13.18 -2.76 -13.33
C TRP A 18 14.43 -2.79 -14.23
N VAL A 19 14.68 -1.72 -14.96
CA VAL A 19 15.87 -1.54 -15.80
C VAL A 19 16.87 -0.67 -15.04
N GLU A 20 17.88 -1.31 -14.45
CA GLU A 20 18.83 -0.68 -13.52
C GLU A 20 19.57 0.52 -14.14
N ASP A 21 20.15 0.35 -15.33
CA ASP A 21 20.97 1.38 -16.01
C ASP A 21 20.21 2.68 -16.25
N ARG A 22 18.90 2.59 -16.48
CA ARG A 22 18.03 3.75 -16.74
C ARG A 22 17.28 4.20 -15.50
N GLN A 23 17.22 3.35 -14.48
CA GLN A 23 16.38 3.48 -13.28
C GLN A 23 14.91 3.73 -13.64
N VAL A 24 14.38 2.91 -14.54
CA VAL A 24 12.99 2.98 -15.03
C VAL A 24 12.41 1.58 -15.02
N ALA A 25 11.14 1.47 -14.65
CA ALA A 25 10.38 0.25 -14.77
C ALA A 25 9.63 0.19 -16.10
N VAL A 26 9.67 -0.98 -16.71
CA VAL A 26 8.99 -1.31 -17.95
C VAL A 26 7.85 -2.25 -17.62
N PHE A 27 6.63 -1.86 -17.95
CA PHE A 27 5.43 -2.67 -17.73
C PHE A 27 4.89 -3.20 -19.06
N GLN A 28 4.46 -4.45 -19.10
CA GLN A 28 3.79 -5.02 -20.26
C GLN A 28 2.51 -5.72 -19.83
N TYR A 29 1.42 -5.44 -20.55
CA TYR A 29 0.14 -6.13 -20.34
C TYR A 29 0.24 -7.60 -20.74
N ASP A 30 -0.48 -8.46 -20.01
CA ASP A 30 -0.66 -9.85 -20.41
C ASP A 30 -1.58 -9.93 -21.65
N PRO A 31 -1.25 -10.74 -22.67
CA PRO A 31 -2.08 -10.88 -23.87
C PRO A 31 -3.53 -11.31 -23.57
N SER A 32 -3.76 -12.11 -22.53
CA SER A 32 -5.11 -12.50 -22.11
C SER A 32 -5.89 -11.36 -21.49
N PHE A 33 -5.21 -10.48 -20.74
CA PHE A 33 -5.82 -9.29 -20.16
C PHE A 33 -6.17 -8.26 -21.24
N ILE A 34 -5.34 -8.09 -22.27
CA ILE A 34 -5.65 -7.19 -23.40
C ILE A 34 -6.99 -7.59 -24.06
N ARG A 35 -7.27 -8.88 -24.19
CA ARG A 35 -8.53 -9.40 -24.74
C ARG A 35 -9.75 -9.13 -23.85
N SER A 36 -9.56 -8.79 -22.58
CA SER A 36 -10.67 -8.44 -21.67
C SER A 36 -11.34 -7.11 -22.03
N GLY A 37 -10.62 -6.20 -22.69
CA GLY A 37 -11.10 -4.85 -22.99
C GLY A 37 -11.14 -3.89 -21.79
N ILE A 38 -10.76 -4.33 -20.59
CA ILE A 38 -10.78 -3.51 -19.37
C ILE A 38 -9.61 -2.52 -19.39
N GLN A 39 -9.92 -1.22 -19.47
CA GLN A 39 -8.92 -0.15 -19.51
C GLN A 39 -8.58 0.33 -18.10
N LEU A 40 -7.36 0.04 -17.63
CA LEU A 40 -6.90 0.49 -16.31
C LEU A 40 -6.44 1.94 -16.29
N SER A 41 -5.79 2.39 -17.38
CA SER A 41 -5.36 3.78 -17.55
C SER A 41 -5.50 4.16 -19.03
N PRO A 42 -6.74 4.34 -19.54
CA PRO A 42 -7.01 4.47 -20.98
C PRO A 42 -6.26 5.64 -21.66
N LEU A 43 -5.94 6.69 -20.91
CA LEU A 43 -5.28 7.88 -21.44
C LEU A 43 -3.75 7.72 -21.54
N MET A 44 -3.12 7.06 -20.57
CA MET A 44 -1.66 6.98 -20.47
C MET A 44 -1.14 5.60 -20.87
N MET A 45 -1.88 4.54 -20.54
CA MET A 45 -1.55 3.15 -20.81
C MET A 45 -2.76 2.40 -21.41
N PRO A 46 -3.21 2.76 -22.62
CA PRO A 46 -4.25 1.99 -23.31
C PRO A 46 -3.83 0.53 -23.52
N LEU A 47 -4.78 -0.40 -23.57
CA LEU A 47 -4.46 -1.81 -23.85
C LEU A 47 -3.72 -1.98 -25.19
N ARG A 48 -2.50 -2.52 -25.13
CA ARG A 48 -1.66 -2.87 -26.28
C ARG A 48 -0.61 -3.91 -25.90
N ASP A 49 -0.09 -4.61 -26.90
CA ASP A 49 0.96 -5.63 -26.70
C ASP A 49 2.34 -5.04 -26.41
N LEU A 50 2.59 -3.78 -26.81
CA LEU A 50 3.88 -3.12 -26.63
C LEU A 50 4.09 -2.66 -25.17
N PRO A 51 5.30 -2.81 -24.62
CA PRO A 51 5.60 -2.38 -23.27
C PRO A 51 5.45 -0.87 -23.09
N TYR A 52 5.25 -0.47 -21.84
CA TYR A 52 5.14 0.89 -21.36
C TYR A 52 6.32 1.23 -20.47
N GLU A 53 6.95 2.37 -20.78
CA GLU A 53 7.93 3.01 -19.92
C GLU A 53 7.76 4.52 -20.04
N PHE A 54 8.08 5.24 -18.95
CA PHE A 54 7.88 6.67 -18.87
C PHE A 54 9.12 7.37 -18.31
N PRO A 55 10.26 7.32 -19.03
CA PRO A 55 11.54 7.85 -18.54
C PRO A 55 11.53 9.37 -18.26
N ALA A 56 10.59 10.10 -18.87
CA ALA A 56 10.45 11.54 -18.69
C ALA A 56 9.66 11.95 -17.43
N LEU A 57 9.02 11.00 -16.71
CA LEU A 57 8.33 11.32 -15.47
C LEU A 57 9.31 11.67 -14.36
N SER A 58 8.88 12.53 -13.43
CA SER A 58 9.69 12.89 -12.26
C SER A 58 10.04 11.64 -11.45
N LYS A 59 11.35 11.34 -11.35
CA LYS A 59 11.87 10.24 -10.53
C LYS A 59 11.55 10.44 -9.05
N GLU A 60 11.41 11.67 -8.57
CA GLU A 60 11.08 11.93 -7.17
C GLU A 60 9.66 11.48 -6.82
N THR A 61 8.72 11.72 -7.74
CA THR A 61 7.29 11.43 -7.57
C THR A 61 6.97 9.97 -7.92
N PHE A 62 7.37 9.52 -9.10
CA PHE A 62 6.96 8.23 -9.65
C PHE A 62 7.95 7.11 -9.34
N LYS A 63 9.14 7.43 -8.81
CA LYS A 63 10.22 6.48 -8.54
C LYS A 63 10.56 5.60 -9.75
N GLY A 64 10.47 6.16 -10.97
CA GLY A 64 10.74 5.44 -12.22
C GLY A 64 9.66 4.44 -12.64
N LEU A 65 8.51 4.38 -11.95
CA LEU A 65 7.38 3.54 -12.33
C LEU A 65 6.45 4.26 -13.33
N PRO A 66 5.72 3.51 -14.17
CA PRO A 66 4.49 3.99 -14.78
C PRO A 66 3.50 4.50 -13.72
N GLY A 67 2.75 5.57 -14.02
CA GLY A 67 1.82 6.18 -13.07
C GLY A 67 0.84 5.20 -12.41
N LEU A 68 0.27 4.29 -13.21
CA LEU A 68 -0.64 3.24 -12.73
C LEU A 68 -0.04 2.40 -11.59
N LEU A 69 1.26 2.10 -11.65
CA LEU A 69 1.92 1.30 -10.61
C LEU A 69 2.46 2.17 -9.48
N ALA A 70 2.83 3.42 -9.78
CA ALA A 70 3.32 4.38 -8.80
C ALA A 70 2.25 4.70 -7.73
N ASP A 71 0.97 4.68 -8.10
CA ASP A 71 -0.16 4.90 -7.18
C ASP A 71 -0.24 3.85 -6.06
N SER A 72 0.36 2.67 -6.26
CA SER A 72 0.45 1.64 -5.22
C SER A 72 1.60 1.87 -4.23
N LEU A 73 2.50 2.83 -4.47
CA LEU A 73 3.64 3.07 -3.61
C LEU A 73 3.20 3.51 -2.20
N PRO A 74 3.97 3.15 -1.16
CA PRO A 74 3.64 3.52 0.19
C PRO A 74 3.94 5.00 0.41
N ASP A 75 3.30 5.55 1.42
CA ASP A 75 3.49 6.93 1.82
C ASP A 75 4.76 7.17 2.65
N LYS A 76 4.94 8.39 3.16
CA LYS A 76 6.11 8.73 3.98
C LYS A 76 6.29 7.77 5.17
N PHE A 77 5.21 7.39 5.84
CA PHE A 77 5.26 6.47 6.97
C PHE A 77 5.60 5.05 6.50
N GLY A 78 4.92 4.54 5.46
CA GLY A 78 5.21 3.23 4.90
C GLY A 78 6.63 3.12 4.34
N ASN A 79 7.18 4.18 3.76
CA ASN A 79 8.58 4.23 3.36
C ASN A 79 9.53 4.14 4.56
N ALA A 80 9.24 4.84 5.67
CA ALA A 80 10.07 4.76 6.88
C ALA A 80 10.08 3.34 7.49
N VAL A 81 8.95 2.63 7.44
CA VAL A 81 8.87 1.21 7.87
C VAL A 81 9.73 0.33 6.97
N ILE A 82 9.66 0.52 5.65
CA ILE A 82 10.49 -0.23 4.69
C ILE A 82 11.97 0.03 4.92
N ASP A 83 12.36 1.30 5.09
CA ASP A 83 13.76 1.68 5.29
C ASP A 83 14.32 1.08 6.60
N THR A 84 13.50 1.06 7.66
CA THR A 84 13.85 0.38 8.91
C THR A 84 14.05 -1.11 8.70
N TRP A 85 13.11 -1.78 8.00
CA TRP A 85 13.23 -3.20 7.69
C TRP A 85 14.48 -3.51 6.86
N LEU A 86 14.77 -2.71 5.82
CA LEU A 86 15.97 -2.87 5.00
C LEU A 86 17.26 -2.75 5.81
N ALA A 87 17.32 -1.78 6.73
CA ALA A 87 18.46 -1.62 7.62
C ALA A 87 18.71 -2.89 8.46
N THR A 88 17.64 -3.57 8.91
CA THR A 88 17.80 -4.85 9.64
C THR A 88 18.36 -5.98 8.78
N GLN A 89 18.18 -5.91 7.46
CA GLN A 89 18.75 -6.85 6.50
C GLN A 89 20.15 -6.44 6.02
N GLY A 90 20.76 -5.42 6.64
CA GLY A 90 22.04 -4.84 6.20
C GLY A 90 21.96 -4.12 4.85
N ARG A 91 20.76 -3.76 4.40
CA ARG A 91 20.50 -3.11 3.12
C ARG A 91 20.21 -1.63 3.30
N THR A 92 20.54 -0.84 2.29
CA THR A 92 20.22 0.59 2.24
C THR A 92 18.94 0.83 1.44
N ALA A 93 18.25 1.94 1.70
CA ALA A 93 17.08 2.35 0.92
C ALA A 93 17.40 2.49 -0.59
N ALA A 94 18.62 2.91 -0.92
CA ALA A 94 19.10 3.02 -2.30
C ALA A 94 19.24 1.66 -3.00
N SER A 95 19.50 0.59 -2.25
CA SER A 95 19.61 -0.78 -2.79
C SER A 95 18.25 -1.42 -3.11
N PHE A 96 17.15 -0.71 -2.85
CA PHE A 96 15.79 -1.23 -2.92
C PHE A 96 14.99 -0.53 -4.01
N ASN A 97 14.99 -1.15 -5.19
CA ASN A 97 14.35 -0.57 -6.36
C ASN A 97 12.82 -0.57 -6.25
N SER A 98 12.19 0.17 -7.16
CA SER A 98 10.75 0.40 -7.11
C SER A 98 9.92 -0.86 -7.35
N VAL A 99 10.38 -1.79 -8.19
CA VAL A 99 9.67 -3.08 -8.40
C VAL A 99 9.76 -3.95 -7.16
N GLU A 100 10.92 -3.98 -6.50
CA GLU A 100 11.09 -4.68 -5.24
C GLU A 100 10.22 -4.07 -4.13
N ARG A 101 10.02 -2.74 -4.15
CA ARG A 101 9.09 -2.03 -3.27
C ARG A 101 7.64 -2.42 -3.51
N LEU A 102 7.23 -2.59 -4.76
CA LEU A 102 5.91 -3.13 -5.10
C LEU A 102 5.76 -4.57 -4.57
N CYS A 103 6.77 -5.42 -4.72
CA CYS A 103 6.77 -6.78 -4.15
C CYS A 103 6.72 -6.81 -2.62
N TYR A 104 7.32 -5.82 -1.93
CA TYR A 104 7.16 -5.67 -0.49
C TYR A 104 5.73 -5.31 -0.10
N ILE A 105 5.08 -4.41 -0.85
CA ILE A 105 3.67 -4.10 -0.64
C ILE A 105 2.82 -5.36 -0.85
N GLY A 106 3.07 -6.10 -1.94
CA GLY A 106 2.37 -7.33 -2.27
C GLY A 106 0.89 -7.05 -2.51
N SER A 107 0.02 -7.62 -1.67
CA SER A 107 -1.44 -7.45 -1.73
C SER A 107 -1.98 -6.40 -0.74
N ARG A 108 -1.10 -5.63 -0.08
CA ARG A 108 -1.47 -4.65 0.96
C ARG A 108 -1.56 -3.21 0.44
N GLY A 109 -1.36 -3.02 -0.85
CA GLY A 109 -1.44 -1.71 -1.49
C GLY A 109 -2.87 -1.18 -1.51
N MET A 110 -3.03 0.14 -1.57
CA MET A 110 -4.34 0.71 -1.87
C MET A 110 -4.73 0.45 -3.33
N GLY A 111 -6.03 0.27 -3.57
CA GLY A 111 -6.57 -0.03 -4.89
C GLY A 111 -6.77 -1.53 -5.11
N GLY A 112 -6.79 -1.95 -6.37
CA GLY A 112 -7.00 -3.36 -6.74
C GLY A 112 -5.74 -4.11 -7.19
N LEU A 113 -4.60 -3.42 -7.28
CA LEU A 113 -3.37 -4.01 -7.79
C LEU A 113 -2.61 -4.79 -6.72
N GLU A 114 -2.13 -5.96 -7.09
CA GLU A 114 -1.29 -6.81 -6.26
C GLU A 114 -0.02 -7.20 -7.01
N PHE A 115 1.08 -7.40 -6.26
CA PHE A 115 2.40 -7.66 -6.84
C PHE A 115 2.97 -8.99 -6.35
N LYS A 116 3.44 -9.81 -7.29
CA LYS A 116 4.04 -11.13 -7.00
C LYS A 116 5.44 -11.26 -7.62
N PRO A 117 6.39 -11.92 -6.93
CA PRO A 117 6.24 -12.58 -5.64
C PRO A 117 6.19 -11.55 -4.49
N ALA A 118 5.28 -11.75 -3.55
CA ALA A 118 5.27 -10.94 -2.34
C ALA A 118 6.52 -11.27 -1.50
N LEU A 119 7.29 -10.25 -1.12
CA LEU A 119 8.44 -10.44 -0.24
C LEU A 119 7.93 -10.87 1.14
N ARG A 120 8.24 -12.12 1.51
CA ARG A 120 7.97 -12.65 2.84
C ARG A 120 9.07 -12.19 3.79
N ILE A 121 8.68 -11.52 4.87
CA ILE A 121 9.59 -11.23 5.98
C ILE A 121 9.80 -12.55 6.73
N SER A 122 10.89 -13.25 6.42
CA SER A 122 11.29 -14.49 7.09
C SER A 122 12.06 -14.13 8.36
N HIS A 123 11.59 -14.56 9.52
CA HIS A 123 12.24 -14.32 10.81
C HIS A 123 13.36 -15.35 11.04
N SER A 124 14.62 -14.89 11.22
CA SER A 124 15.74 -15.73 11.68
C SER A 124 15.88 -15.61 13.21
N LYS A 125 16.19 -16.73 13.90
CA LYS A 125 16.25 -16.82 15.38
C LYS A 125 17.33 -15.94 16.04
N SER A 126 18.35 -15.48 15.32
CA SER A 126 19.39 -14.62 15.90
C SER A 126 19.05 -13.12 15.87
N ASP A 127 18.03 -12.72 15.09
CA ASP A 127 17.52 -11.35 15.00
C ASP A 127 16.39 -11.08 16.02
N GLU A 128 16.07 -12.09 16.84
CA GLU A 128 14.91 -12.22 17.72
C GLU A 128 14.93 -11.31 18.96
N ILE A 129 15.91 -10.42 19.13
CA ILE A 129 15.98 -9.54 20.33
C ILE A 129 15.97 -8.04 20.00
N GLN A 130 16.49 -7.61 18.85
CA GLN A 130 16.50 -6.19 18.45
C GLN A 130 15.50 -5.87 17.34
N VAL A 131 15.36 -6.77 16.37
CA VAL A 131 14.34 -6.65 15.31
C VAL A 131 13.00 -7.13 15.83
N SER A 132 12.96 -8.14 16.70
CA SER A 132 11.75 -8.51 17.41
C SER A 132 11.14 -7.34 18.17
N LYS A 133 11.89 -6.41 18.77
CA LYS A 133 11.25 -5.28 19.46
C LYS A 133 10.69 -4.22 18.52
N LEU A 134 11.26 -4.02 17.33
CA LEU A 134 10.80 -3.04 16.32
C LEU A 134 9.76 -3.61 15.36
N VAL A 135 9.88 -4.89 15.04
CA VAL A 135 8.92 -5.70 14.29
C VAL A 135 7.84 -6.26 15.21
N GLU A 136 8.06 -6.49 16.51
CA GLU A 136 6.98 -6.53 17.49
C GLU A 136 6.45 -5.12 17.69
N LEU A 137 7.18 -4.01 17.66
CA LEU A 137 6.48 -2.72 17.75
C LEU A 137 5.60 -2.50 16.52
N SER A 138 6.10 -2.83 15.33
CA SER A 138 5.39 -2.68 14.06
C SER A 138 4.32 -3.75 13.86
N ASN A 139 4.55 -5.00 14.29
CA ASN A 139 3.58 -6.09 14.31
C ASN A 139 2.64 -5.97 15.48
N LYS A 140 3.02 -5.51 16.66
CA LYS A 140 2.09 -5.15 17.75
C LYS A 140 1.33 -3.91 17.38
N ILE A 141 1.88 -2.98 16.59
CA ILE A 141 1.10 -1.93 15.94
C ILE A 141 0.22 -2.58 14.86
N LEU A 142 0.68 -3.48 13.99
CA LEU A 142 -0.12 -4.16 12.94
C LEU A 142 -1.14 -5.19 13.47
N ASP A 143 -0.92 -5.72 14.66
CA ASP A 143 -1.71 -6.70 15.42
C ASP A 143 -2.61 -5.95 16.39
N GLN A 144 -2.20 -4.78 16.90
CA GLN A 144 -3.13 -3.76 17.41
C GLN A 144 -4.02 -3.25 16.28
N ARG A 145 -3.50 -3.09 15.05
CA ARG A 145 -4.26 -2.70 13.85
C ARG A 145 -5.20 -3.83 13.41
N ALA A 146 -4.78 -5.10 13.44
CA ALA A 146 -5.63 -6.24 13.08
C ALA A 146 -6.61 -6.62 14.20
N GLY A 147 -6.24 -6.37 15.46
CA GLY A 147 -7.07 -6.50 16.65
C GLY A 147 -7.91 -5.27 16.97
N LEU A 148 -7.82 -4.22 16.15
CA LEU A 148 -8.66 -3.03 16.24
C LEU A 148 -10.04 -3.40 15.73
N ALA A 149 -10.83 -3.93 16.64
CA ALA A 149 -12.23 -4.23 16.48
C ALA A 149 -13.01 -3.43 17.52
N GLY A 150 -14.07 -2.79 17.07
CA GLY A 150 -14.95 -2.03 17.95
C GLY A 150 -16.35 -1.94 17.34
N VAL A 151 -17.29 -1.44 18.12
CA VAL A 151 -18.66 -1.17 17.67
C VAL A 151 -18.88 0.32 17.84
N PHE A 152 -19.25 1.02 16.76
CA PHE A 152 -19.65 2.42 16.89
C PHE A 152 -20.94 2.50 17.70
N SER A 153 -20.85 3.10 18.88
CA SER A 153 -21.97 3.21 19.81
C SER A 153 -22.78 4.49 19.61
N GLY A 154 -22.19 5.50 18.95
CA GLY A 154 -22.80 6.82 18.75
C GLY A 154 -22.68 7.75 19.97
N THR A 155 -22.09 7.30 21.07
CA THR A 155 -21.82 8.09 22.28
C THR A 155 -20.39 7.83 22.75
N ASP A 156 -19.53 8.84 22.68
CA ASP A 156 -18.13 8.81 23.17
C ASP A 156 -17.21 7.80 22.46
N ASP A 157 -17.29 7.70 21.13
CA ASP A 157 -16.40 6.86 20.30
C ASP A 157 -14.98 7.46 20.16
N ARG A 158 -14.57 8.39 21.04
CA ARG A 158 -13.35 9.21 20.90
C ARG A 158 -12.07 8.37 20.95
N ASP A 159 -11.99 7.42 21.88
CA ASP A 159 -10.82 6.54 22.02
C ASP A 159 -10.71 5.58 20.82
N ALA A 160 -11.84 5.04 20.35
CA ALA A 160 -11.89 4.22 19.14
C ALA A 160 -11.45 5.01 17.90
N ILE A 161 -11.85 6.28 17.79
CA ILE A 161 -11.44 7.19 16.71
C ILE A 161 -9.93 7.53 16.81
N GLU A 162 -9.39 7.78 18.01
CA GLU A 162 -7.95 8.02 18.20
C GLU A 162 -7.11 6.79 17.85
N ASP A 163 -7.58 5.60 18.19
CA ASP A 163 -6.92 4.34 17.82
C ASP A 163 -6.99 4.11 16.31
N ILE A 164 -8.13 4.38 15.66
CA ILE A 164 -8.24 4.34 14.19
C ILE A 164 -7.32 5.38 13.54
N LEU A 165 -7.22 6.61 14.07
CA LEU A 165 -6.34 7.66 13.55
C LEU A 165 -4.86 7.28 13.66
N ARG A 166 -4.46 6.63 14.74
CA ARG A 166 -3.09 6.13 14.96
C ARG A 166 -2.72 4.98 14.01
N VAL A 167 -3.73 4.26 13.55
CA VAL A 167 -3.61 3.07 12.69
C VAL A 167 -3.81 3.36 11.21
N GLY A 168 -4.66 4.33 10.90
CA GLY A 168 -5.33 4.42 9.61
C GLY A 168 -4.72 5.38 8.62
N THR A 169 -3.67 6.14 8.96
CA THR A 169 -3.10 7.15 8.04
C THR A 169 -2.77 6.55 6.68
N SER A 170 -3.70 6.73 5.75
CA SER A 170 -3.56 6.55 4.31
C SER A 170 -3.11 7.89 3.78
N ALA A 171 -1.92 7.98 3.20
CA ALA A 171 -1.51 9.25 2.62
C ALA A 171 -2.32 9.65 1.39
N GLY A 172 -2.26 10.97 1.17
CA GLY A 172 -2.85 11.68 0.05
C GLY A 172 -4.01 12.55 0.51
N GLY A 173 -3.73 13.68 1.16
CA GLY A 173 -4.72 14.68 1.55
C GLY A 173 -4.31 15.47 2.80
N ALA A 174 -4.78 16.71 2.91
CA ALA A 174 -4.55 17.58 4.08
C ALA A 174 -5.31 17.13 5.34
N ARG A 175 -6.21 16.14 5.23
CA ARG A 175 -7.08 15.64 6.30
C ARG A 175 -6.78 14.19 6.66
N ALA A 176 -6.85 13.89 7.95
CA ALA A 176 -6.70 12.51 8.44
C ALA A 176 -7.82 11.61 7.88
N LYS A 177 -7.42 10.43 7.40
CA LYS A 177 -8.32 9.41 6.85
C LYS A 177 -7.83 8.01 7.23
N ALA A 178 -8.77 7.09 7.35
CA ALA A 178 -8.53 5.68 7.64
C ALA A 178 -9.32 4.76 6.72
N ILE A 179 -8.75 3.59 6.42
CA ILE A 179 -9.44 2.51 5.71
C ILE A 179 -9.94 1.51 6.75
N LEU A 180 -11.24 1.23 6.73
CA LEU A 180 -11.92 0.36 7.67
C LEU A 180 -12.69 -0.73 6.92
N ALA A 181 -12.79 -1.91 7.51
CA ALA A 181 -13.82 -2.88 7.16
C ALA A 181 -14.99 -2.69 8.14
N TRP A 182 -16.18 -2.31 7.68
CA TRP A 182 -17.34 -2.02 8.52
C TRP A 182 -18.52 -2.91 8.16
N ASN A 183 -19.22 -3.42 9.18
CA ASN A 183 -20.44 -4.20 9.02
C ASN A 183 -21.65 -3.30 9.33
N PRO A 184 -22.45 -2.89 8.32
CA PRO A 184 -23.56 -1.96 8.52
C PRO A 184 -24.73 -2.55 9.33
N LYS A 185 -24.79 -3.87 9.52
CA LYS A 185 -25.84 -4.53 10.33
C LYS A 185 -25.50 -4.56 11.81
N THR A 186 -24.22 -4.74 12.15
CA THR A 186 -23.76 -4.88 13.54
C THR A 186 -23.05 -3.63 14.06
N ASN A 187 -22.78 -2.66 13.18
CA ASN A 187 -21.89 -1.51 13.42
C ASN A 187 -20.47 -1.88 13.86
N GLU A 188 -20.07 -3.15 13.70
CA GLU A 188 -18.71 -3.59 13.98
C GLU A 188 -17.77 -3.07 12.91
N PHE A 189 -16.64 -2.50 13.32
CA PHE A 189 -15.55 -2.15 12.41
C PHE A 189 -14.30 -2.95 12.72
N ARG A 190 -13.46 -3.11 11.69
CA ARG A 190 -12.13 -3.72 11.72
C ARG A 190 -11.18 -2.88 10.87
N SER A 191 -9.88 -3.06 11.01
CA SER A 191 -8.92 -2.47 10.06
C SER A 191 -9.17 -2.97 8.64
N GLY A 192 -9.18 -2.06 7.66
CA GLY A 192 -9.41 -2.39 6.25
C GLY A 192 -8.16 -2.90 5.51
N GLN A 193 -7.08 -3.21 6.23
CA GLN A 193 -5.83 -3.74 5.65
C GLN A 193 -5.75 -5.27 5.70
N VAL A 194 -6.81 -5.95 6.17
CA VAL A 194 -6.94 -7.40 6.21
C VAL A 194 -8.08 -7.88 5.32
N LYS A 195 -8.02 -9.15 4.89
CA LYS A 195 -9.09 -9.75 4.08
C LYS A 195 -10.42 -9.66 4.81
N ILE A 196 -11.42 -9.07 4.16
CA ILE A 196 -12.73 -8.84 4.75
C ILE A 196 -13.44 -10.17 5.06
N PRO A 197 -13.95 -10.36 6.30
CA PRO A 197 -14.91 -11.43 6.59
C PRO A 197 -16.24 -11.18 5.87
N SER A 198 -17.04 -12.23 5.68
CA SER A 198 -18.39 -12.10 5.09
C SER A 198 -19.26 -11.12 5.89
N GLY A 199 -19.88 -10.15 5.21
CA GLY A 199 -20.79 -9.17 5.82
C GLY A 199 -20.15 -7.84 6.21
N PHE A 200 -18.84 -7.68 6.01
CA PHE A 200 -18.14 -6.40 6.15
C PHE A 200 -17.84 -5.79 4.77
N GLU A 201 -17.80 -4.47 4.72
CA GLU A 201 -17.53 -3.65 3.53
C GLU A 201 -16.30 -2.79 3.76
N TYR A 202 -15.53 -2.45 2.72
CA TYR A 202 -14.42 -1.49 2.84
C TYR A 202 -14.92 -0.04 2.77
N TRP A 203 -14.51 0.77 3.74
CA TRP A 203 -14.86 2.17 3.88
C TRP A 203 -13.61 3.03 4.03
N ILE A 204 -13.63 4.24 3.45
CA ILE A 204 -12.68 5.29 3.77
C ILE A 204 -13.36 6.27 4.70
N MET A 205 -12.95 6.28 5.97
CA MET A 205 -13.44 7.22 6.96
C MET A 205 -12.59 8.48 6.93
N LYS A 206 -13.24 9.63 6.74
CA LYS A 206 -12.61 10.96 6.82
C LYS A 206 -12.96 11.57 8.17
N PHE A 207 -11.96 12.07 8.89
CA PHE A 207 -12.16 12.68 10.20
C PHE A 207 -12.19 14.21 10.08
N ASP A 208 -13.30 14.82 10.46
CA ASP A 208 -13.44 16.27 10.58
C ASP A 208 -13.17 16.70 12.03
N GLY A 209 -12.44 17.80 12.25
CA GLY A 209 -12.26 18.42 13.57
C GLY A 209 -11.02 18.01 14.40
N VAL A 210 -10.05 17.27 13.84
CA VAL A 210 -8.79 16.97 14.54
C VAL A 210 -7.94 18.25 14.64
N SER A 211 -7.62 18.70 15.86
CA SER A 211 -6.98 19.99 16.18
C SER A 211 -5.53 20.19 15.68
N ASN A 212 -5.03 19.29 14.82
CA ASN A 212 -3.76 19.43 14.10
C ASN A 212 -3.91 19.40 12.57
N ASN A 213 -5.15 19.53 12.04
CA ASN A 213 -5.38 19.83 10.63
C ASN A 213 -4.90 21.26 10.33
N ARG A 214 -3.65 21.42 9.91
CA ARG A 214 -3.26 22.64 9.20
C ARG A 214 -3.77 22.52 7.78
N ASP A 215 -4.99 23.00 7.56
CA ASP A 215 -5.48 23.35 6.23
C ASP A 215 -4.47 24.33 5.61
N LYS A 216 -3.96 23.97 4.43
CA LYS A 216 -3.20 24.87 3.55
C LYS A 216 -4.01 25.23 2.30
N GLU A 217 -5.33 25.28 2.43
CA GLU A 217 -6.19 25.86 1.39
C GLU A 217 -7.25 26.73 2.05
N LEU A 218 -6.83 27.93 2.47
CA LEU A 218 -7.63 29.15 2.50
C LEU A 218 -6.65 30.33 2.65
N SER A 219 -6.08 30.74 1.51
CA SER A 219 -5.65 32.12 1.22
C SER A 219 -5.31 32.23 -0.26
#